data_AF-A0A1F3BWC1-F1
#
_entry.id   AF-A0A1F3BWC1-F1
#
_cell.length_a   1.000
_cell.length_b   1.000
_cell.length_c   1.000
_cell.angle_alpha   90.00
_cell.angle_beta   90.00
_cell.angle_gamma   90.00
#
_symmetry.space_group_name_H-M   'P 1'
#
loop_
_entity.id
_entity.type
_entity.pdbx_description
1 polymer ?
#
loop_
_entity_poly.entity_id
_entity_poly.type
_entity_poly.pdbx_seq_one_letter_code
_entity_poly.pdbx_strand_id
1 'polypeptide(L)'
;MSETEHTEAHHGFAHPPAEEDRVPSAKIVWVGVIALVVFFLGSLAAGLGMVAIRRTVNPDGPPPMPADVGKAKIGIVEQRLFENANQGLAWREQAYRRLDATGWVDREKGVVHIPIERAMDLVEKGARP
;
A
#
# COMPACT_ATOMS: atom_id res chain seq x y z
N MET A 1 32.50 -69.20 -36.33
CA MET A 1 32.17 -68.85 -34.92
C MET A 1 33.47 -68.47 -34.26
N SER A 2 33.80 -67.18 -34.31
CA SER A 2 34.96 -66.59 -33.63
C SER A 2 34.56 -65.18 -33.25
N GLU A 3 34.10 -65.07 -32.01
CA GLU A 3 33.88 -63.84 -31.27
C GLU A 3 34.85 -63.94 -30.09
N THR A 4 35.82 -63.01 -30.02
CA THR A 4 36.76 -62.67 -28.92
C THR A 4 37.92 -61.91 -29.58
N GLU A 5 38.31 -60.69 -29.23
CA GLU A 5 38.03 -59.84 -28.08
C GLU A 5 38.14 -58.37 -28.55
N HIS A 6 37.20 -57.55 -28.12
CA HIS A 6 37.36 -56.10 -28.10
C HIS A 6 38.55 -55.77 -27.17
N THR A 7 39.71 -55.47 -27.75
CA THR A 7 40.79 -54.82 -27.01
C THR A 7 40.43 -53.34 -26.91
N GLU A 8 39.70 -52.96 -25.86
CA GLU A 8 39.59 -51.57 -25.44
C GLU A 8 41.00 -51.08 -25.09
N ALA A 9 41.64 -50.41 -26.05
CA ALA A 9 42.81 -49.61 -25.79
C ALA A 9 42.37 -48.45 -24.88
N HIS A 10 42.46 -48.65 -23.56
CA HIS A 10 42.43 -47.57 -22.59
C HIS A 10 43.54 -46.59 -22.97
N HIS A 11 43.17 -45.52 -23.68
CA HIS A 11 43.99 -44.34 -23.84
C HIS A 11 44.09 -43.65 -22.48
N GLY A 12 44.92 -44.21 -21.60
CA GLY A 12 45.40 -43.55 -20.40
C GLY A 12 46.29 -42.39 -20.82
N PHE A 13 45.67 -41.27 -21.19
CA PHE A 13 46.37 -39.99 -21.20
C PHE A 13 46.82 -39.75 -19.76
N ALA A 14 48.11 -39.98 -19.49
CA ALA A 14 48.71 -39.62 -18.22
C ALA A 14 48.49 -38.11 -18.03
N HIS A 15 47.63 -37.76 -17.07
CA HIS A 15 47.43 -36.36 -16.72
C HIS A 15 48.80 -35.79 -16.30
N PRO A 16 49.22 -34.64 -16.84
CA PRO A 16 50.45 -34.01 -16.40
C PRO A 16 50.38 -33.79 -14.88
N PRO A 17 51.51 -33.93 -14.15
CA PRO A 17 51.52 -33.71 -12.71
C PRO A 17 50.95 -32.32 -12.43
N ALA A 18 49.91 -32.26 -11.60
CA ALA A 18 49.29 -31.01 -11.23
C ALA A 18 50.35 -30.12 -10.58
N GLU A 19 50.60 -28.95 -11.18
CA GLU A 19 51.46 -27.94 -10.58
C GLU A 19 50.85 -27.50 -9.24
N GLU A 20 51.70 -27.20 -8.26
CA GLU A 20 51.25 -26.67 -6.98
C GLU A 20 50.49 -25.36 -7.20
N ASP A 21 49.19 -25.36 -6.94
CA ASP A 21 48.33 -24.19 -7.06
C ASP A 21 48.67 -23.16 -5.97
N ARG A 22 49.58 -22.25 -6.30
CA ARG A 22 50.05 -21.18 -5.42
C ARG A 22 49.23 -19.92 -5.62
N VAL A 23 48.05 -19.90 -5.01
CA VAL A 23 47.23 -18.69 -4.98
C VAL A 23 47.85 -17.65 -4.04
N PRO A 24 47.98 -16.37 -4.46
CA PRO A 24 48.53 -15.29 -3.62
C PRO A 24 47.53 -14.87 -2.54
N SER A 25 47.28 -15.76 -1.59
CA SER A 25 46.25 -15.67 -0.56
C SER A 25 46.31 -14.36 0.24
N ALA A 26 47.52 -13.90 0.57
CA ALA A 26 47.73 -12.64 1.28
C ALA A 26 47.21 -11.42 0.49
N LYS A 27 47.40 -11.40 -0.84
CA LYS A 27 46.89 -10.30 -1.69
C LYS A 27 45.37 -10.32 -1.75
N ILE A 28 44.77 -11.51 -1.87
CA ILE A 28 43.31 -11.68 -1.91
C ILE A 28 42.69 -11.22 -0.59
N VAL A 29 43.27 -11.62 0.54
CA VAL A 29 42.83 -11.16 1.88
C VAL A 29 42.91 -9.65 1.99
N TRP A 30 44.01 -9.03 1.55
CA TRP A 30 44.15 -7.58 1.57
C TRP A 30 43.11 -6.85 0.74
N VAL A 31 42.80 -7.35 -0.47
CA VAL A 31 41.73 -6.78 -1.30
C VAL A 31 40.39 -6.87 -0.58
N GLY A 32 40.09 -8.01 0.06
CA GLY A 32 38.89 -8.19 0.86
C GLY A 32 38.80 -7.21 2.03
N VAL A 33 39.90 -7.03 2.77
CA VAL A 33 39.98 -6.08 3.88
C VAL A 33 39.76 -4.64 3.40
N ILE A 34 40.42 -4.24 2.30
CA ILE A 34 40.26 -2.90 1.73
C ILE A 34 38.81 -2.67 1.29
N ALA A 35 38.20 -3.64 0.61
CA ALA A 35 36.80 -3.56 0.19
C ALA A 35 35.86 -3.37 1.39
N LEU A 36 36.07 -4.11 2.48
CA LEU A 36 35.31 -3.97 3.72
C LEU A 36 35.49 -2.59 4.36
N VAL A 37 36.72 -2.07 4.39
CA VAL A 37 37.01 -0.73 4.93
C VAL A 37 36.30 0.35 4.10
N VAL A 38 36.40 0.29 2.77
CA VAL A 38 35.74 1.26 1.88
C VAL A 38 34.22 1.18 2.04
N PHE A 39 33.66 -0.02 2.07
CA PHE A 39 32.22 -0.22 2.28
C PHE A 39 31.76 0.33 3.63
N PHE A 40 32.53 0.08 4.70
CA PHE A 40 32.23 0.58 6.03
C PHE A 40 32.27 2.10 6.09
N LEU A 41 33.33 2.72 5.55
CA LEU A 41 33.48 4.18 5.51
C LEU A 41 32.40 4.84 4.66
N GLY A 42 32.05 4.26 3.51
CA GLY A 42 30.96 4.73 2.67
C GLY A 42 29.62 4.66 3.39
N SER A 43 29.33 3.55 4.06
CA SER A 43 28.10 3.39 4.88
C SER A 43 28.05 4.40 6.02
N LEU A 44 29.17 4.62 6.71
CA LEU A 44 29.26 5.59 7.80
C LEU A 44 29.05 7.02 7.29
N ALA A 45 29.71 7.40 6.19
CA ALA A 45 29.56 8.71 5.58
C ALA A 45 28.12 8.96 5.10
N ALA A 46 27.49 7.96 4.48
CA ALA A 46 26.09 8.04 4.06
C ALA A 46 25.14 8.20 5.26
N GLY A 47 25.36 7.44 6.34
CA GLY A 47 24.55 7.56 7.57
C GLY A 47 24.67 8.94 8.21
N LEU A 48 25.89 9.44 8.38
CA LEU A 48 26.15 10.78 8.92
C LEU A 48 25.57 11.88 8.02
N GLY A 49 25.74 11.75 6.71
CA GLY A 49 25.18 12.67 5.71
C GLY A 49 23.65 12.69 5.74
N MET A 50 23.00 11.54 5.87
CA MET A 50 21.53 11.47 5.94
C MET A 50 20.99 12.19 7.18
N VAL A 51 21.66 12.08 8.33
CA VAL A 51 21.27 12.81 9.55
C VAL A 51 21.46 14.31 9.38
N ALA A 52 22.56 14.74 8.79
CA ALA A 52 22.83 16.16 8.52
C ALA A 52 21.80 16.76 7.55
N ILE A 53 21.51 16.07 6.45
CA ILE A 53 20.54 16.52 5.43
C ILE A 53 19.11 16.50 5.99
N ARG A 54 18.74 15.52 6.81
CA ARG A 54 17.41 15.49 7.45
C ARG A 54 17.16 16.74 8.30
N ARG A 55 18.18 17.24 9.00
CA ARG A 55 18.07 18.47 9.81
C ARG A 55 17.87 19.73 8.97
N THR A 56 18.41 19.78 7.75
CA THR A 56 18.27 20.95 6.87
C THR A 56 16.97 20.91 6.06
N VAL A 57 16.57 19.73 5.60
CA VAL A 57 15.37 19.53 4.76
C VAL A 57 14.09 19.50 5.59
N ASN A 58 14.15 18.99 6.82
CA ASN A 58 12.98 18.88 7.69
C ASN A 58 13.30 19.35 9.12
N PRO A 59 13.53 20.66 9.32
CA PRO A 59 13.96 21.23 10.60
C PRO A 59 12.92 21.01 11.71
N ASP A 60 11.63 21.01 11.37
CA ASP A 60 10.51 20.88 12.32
C ASP A 60 10.17 19.41 12.67
N GLY A 61 10.90 18.45 12.10
CA GLY A 61 10.69 17.03 12.34
C GLY A 61 9.56 16.42 11.48
N PRO A 62 9.24 15.13 11.67
CA PRO A 62 8.18 14.49 10.89
C PRO A 62 6.87 15.26 11.02
N PRO A 63 6.09 15.42 9.94
CA PRO A 63 4.81 16.10 10.03
C PRO A 63 3.94 15.42 11.10
N PRO A 64 3.21 16.19 11.91
CA PRO A 64 2.33 15.62 12.91
C PRO A 64 1.33 14.69 12.24
N MET A 65 1.00 13.60 12.91
CA MET A 65 -0.01 12.67 12.44
C MET A 65 -1.34 13.44 12.26
N PRO A 66 -2.00 13.34 11.10
CA PRO A 66 -3.24 14.09 10.88
C PRO A 66 -4.27 13.76 11.96
N ALA A 67 -4.94 14.78 12.48
CA ALA A 67 -5.95 14.62 13.53
C ALA A 67 -7.13 13.72 13.09
N ASP A 68 -7.23 13.43 11.80
CA ASP A 68 -8.30 12.65 11.19
C ASP A 68 -7.96 11.16 11.02
N VAL A 69 -6.74 10.74 11.38
CA VAL A 69 -6.39 9.31 11.33
C VAL A 69 -7.29 8.52 12.28
N GLY A 70 -7.93 7.48 11.75
CA GLY A 70 -8.85 6.61 12.50
C GLY A 70 -10.28 7.14 12.61
N LYS A 71 -10.60 8.31 12.07
CA LYS A 71 -11.98 8.78 11.97
C LYS A 71 -12.71 8.05 10.85
N ALA A 72 -13.99 7.73 11.09
CA ALA A 72 -14.88 7.17 10.07
C ALA A 72 -15.11 8.14 8.89
N LYS A 73 -14.91 9.44 9.10
CA LYS A 73 -15.14 10.49 8.12
C LYS A 73 -13.98 11.47 8.14
N ILE A 74 -13.45 11.78 6.96
CA ILE A 74 -12.45 12.84 6.75
C ILE A 74 -13.06 13.86 5.79
N GLY A 75 -13.24 15.10 6.27
CA GLY A 75 -13.96 16.13 5.54
C GLY A 75 -15.42 15.74 5.27
N ILE A 76 -15.82 15.68 4.00
CA ILE A 76 -17.18 15.27 3.55
C ILE A 76 -17.24 13.76 3.26
N VAL A 77 -16.10 13.08 3.14
CA VAL A 77 -16.02 11.71 2.62
C VAL A 77 -16.09 10.67 3.74
N GLU A 78 -16.99 9.71 3.61
CA GLU A 78 -17.09 8.53 4.48
C GLU A 78 -16.01 7.52 4.10
N GLN A 79 -15.24 7.05 5.09
CA GLN A 79 -14.11 6.13 4.90
C GLN A 79 -14.39 4.72 5.44
N ARG A 80 -15.58 4.48 6.00
CA ARG A 80 -15.97 3.15 6.47
C ARG A 80 -16.15 2.19 5.30
N LEU A 81 -15.74 0.94 5.50
CA LEU A 81 -16.06 -0.15 4.59
C LEU A 81 -17.59 -0.29 4.46
N PHE A 82 -18.10 -0.38 3.24
CA PHE A 82 -19.54 -0.42 2.95
C PHE A 82 -20.28 -1.55 3.68
N GLU A 83 -19.64 -2.70 3.86
CA GLU A 83 -20.18 -3.86 4.60
C GLU A 83 -20.50 -3.53 6.07
N ASN A 84 -19.78 -2.57 6.65
CA ASN A 84 -19.95 -2.15 8.05
C ASN A 84 -20.80 -0.88 8.19
N ALA A 85 -21.34 -0.34 7.09
CA ALA A 85 -22.09 0.92 7.07
C ALA A 85 -23.59 0.72 7.41
N ASN A 86 -23.87 0.10 8.56
CA ASN A 86 -25.25 -0.14 9.06
C ASN A 86 -26.06 1.16 9.33
N GLN A 87 -25.41 2.33 9.26
CA GLN A 87 -26.07 3.63 9.38
C GLN A 87 -27.03 3.91 8.21
N GLY A 88 -26.81 3.30 7.04
CA GLY A 88 -27.67 3.49 5.87
C GLY A 88 -29.14 3.11 6.12
N LEU A 89 -29.40 2.00 6.82
CA LEU A 89 -30.77 1.59 7.16
C LEU A 89 -31.43 2.56 8.15
N ALA A 90 -30.71 2.93 9.21
CA ALA A 90 -31.21 3.87 10.22
C ALA A 90 -31.47 5.27 9.63
N TRP A 91 -30.58 5.76 8.76
CA TRP A 91 -30.77 7.03 8.05
C TRP A 91 -31.93 6.98 7.08
N ARG A 92 -32.08 5.88 6.34
CA ARG A 92 -33.21 5.67 5.43
C ARG A 92 -34.52 5.72 6.20
N GLU A 93 -34.60 5.04 7.33
CA GLU A 93 -35.81 5.02 8.16
C GLU A 93 -36.13 6.37 8.83
N GLN A 94 -35.11 7.14 9.22
CA GLN A 94 -35.30 8.52 9.68
C GLN A 94 -35.77 9.45 8.55
N ALA A 95 -35.23 9.28 7.34
CA ALA A 95 -35.64 10.06 6.17
C ALA A 95 -37.11 9.76 5.81
N TYR A 96 -37.51 8.48 5.76
CA TYR A 96 -38.90 8.09 5.55
C TYR A 96 -39.83 8.67 6.63
N ARG A 97 -39.45 8.60 7.91
CA ARG A 97 -40.26 9.20 8.99
C ARG A 97 -40.49 10.70 8.84
N ARG A 98 -39.50 11.43 8.32
CA ARG A 98 -39.68 12.87 8.03
C ARG A 98 -40.59 13.09 6.82
N LEU A 99 -40.43 12.29 5.78
CA LEU A 99 -41.19 12.39 4.55
C LEU A 99 -42.66 11.99 4.70
N ASP A 100 -42.96 11.06 5.62
CA ASP A 100 -44.31 10.56 5.90
C ASP A 100 -45.11 11.47 6.87
N ALA A 101 -44.44 12.44 7.49
CA ALA A 101 -45.12 13.40 8.36
C ALA A 101 -46.02 14.34 7.55
N THR A 102 -47.05 14.89 8.19
CA THR A 102 -47.86 16.00 7.65
C THR A 102 -47.59 17.27 8.45
N GLY A 103 -47.48 18.43 7.81
CA GLY A 103 -47.23 19.68 8.54
C GLY A 103 -47.22 20.93 7.67
N TRP A 104 -46.84 22.07 8.25
CA TRP A 104 -46.63 23.32 7.51
C TRP A 104 -45.14 23.53 7.25
N VAL A 105 -44.77 23.84 6.01
CA VAL A 105 -43.40 24.25 5.65
C VAL A 105 -43.24 25.76 5.86
N ASP A 106 -44.19 26.55 5.36
CA ASP A 106 -44.19 28.02 5.47
C ASP A 106 -45.64 28.48 5.64
N ARG A 107 -45.97 28.95 6.85
CA ARG A 107 -47.34 29.33 7.20
C ARG A 107 -47.75 30.67 6.59
N GLU A 108 -46.78 31.57 6.36
CA GLU A 108 -47.04 32.88 5.75
C GLU A 108 -47.29 32.75 4.25
N LYS A 109 -46.58 31.83 3.59
CA LYS A 109 -46.72 31.55 2.16
C LYS A 109 -47.75 30.45 1.85
N GLY A 110 -48.37 29.85 2.85
CA GLY A 110 -49.38 28.81 2.67
C GLY A 110 -48.83 27.47 2.17
N VAL A 111 -47.56 27.17 2.39
CA VAL A 111 -46.91 25.93 1.91
C VAL A 111 -47.07 24.81 2.93
N VAL A 112 -47.69 23.71 2.50
CA VAL A 112 -47.97 22.52 3.34
C VAL A 112 -47.02 21.38 2.95
N HIS A 113 -46.48 20.70 3.95
CA HIS A 113 -45.77 19.43 3.80
C HIS A 113 -46.80 18.30 3.78
N ILE A 114 -46.89 17.61 2.65
CA ILE A 114 -47.72 16.42 2.46
C ILE A 114 -46.86 15.15 2.53
N PRO A 115 -47.38 14.03 3.05
CA PRO A 115 -46.67 12.76 3.05
C PRO A 115 -46.22 12.38 1.64
N ILE A 116 -45.00 11.86 1.50
CA ILE A 116 -44.36 11.60 0.21
C ILE A 116 -45.16 10.62 -0.66
N GLU A 117 -45.80 9.62 -0.06
CA GLU A 117 -46.67 8.65 -0.72
C GLU A 117 -47.82 9.37 -1.43
N ARG A 118 -48.47 10.31 -0.72
CA ARG A 118 -49.56 11.10 -1.29
C ARG A 118 -49.07 12.10 -2.34
N ALA A 119 -47.87 12.67 -2.16
CA ALA A 119 -47.25 13.52 -3.17
C ALA A 119 -47.01 12.74 -4.48
N MET A 120 -46.49 11.52 -4.38
CA MET A 120 -46.26 10.64 -5.53
C MET A 120 -47.58 10.29 -6.24
N ASP A 121 -48.64 9.93 -5.50
CA ASP A 121 -49.97 9.66 -6.06
C ASP A 121 -50.53 10.86 -6.84
N LEU A 122 -50.31 12.08 -6.35
CA LEU A 122 -50.78 13.30 -7.01
C LEU A 122 -50.01 13.56 -8.29
N VAL A 123 -48.70 13.34 -8.28
CA VAL A 123 -47.84 13.48 -9.46
C VAL A 123 -48.20 12.45 -10.53
N GLU A 124 -48.46 11.19 -10.13
CA GLU A 124 -48.97 10.15 -11.04
C GLU A 124 -50.27 10.58 -11.72
N LYS A 125 -51.17 11.24 -10.97
CA LYS A 125 -52.44 11.79 -11.48
C LYS A 125 -52.28 13.09 -12.29
N GLY A 126 -51.04 13.52 -12.54
CA GLY A 126 -50.72 14.67 -13.39
C GLY A 126 -50.58 16.00 -12.66
N ALA A 127 -50.61 16.03 -11.33
CA ALA A 127 -50.23 17.23 -10.58
C ALA A 127 -48.73 17.52 -10.78
N ARG A 128 -48.37 18.79 -10.93
CA ARG A 128 -46.97 19.22 -11.05
C ARG A 128 -46.59 20.07 -9.82
N PRO A 129 -45.34 19.95 -9.34
CA PRO A 129 -44.84 20.72 -8.20
C PRO A 129 -44.75 22.22 -8.51
#